data_AF-Q0RWB0-F1
#
_entry.id   AF-Q0RWB0-F1
#
_cell.length_a   1.000
_cell.length_b   1.000
_cell.length_c   1.000
_cell.angle_alpha   90.00
_cell.angle_beta   90.00
_cell.angle_gamma   90.00
#
_symmetry.space_group_name_H-M   'P 1'
#
loop_
_entity.id
_entity.type
_entity.pdbx_description
1 polymer ?
#
loop_
_entity_poly.entity_id
_entity_poly.type
_entity_poly.pdbx_seq_one_letter_code
_entity_poly.pdbx_strand_id
1 'polypeptide(L)'
;MSVGDSRLSRVYAAGVAAVLGGLVLGLSVRPARYVLDRILPAPGEGPSEKTQRNGYFAMDIYTTTTTGARYTSRVAAQGDPGYRATAVLLGESALSLVLDRDRLPDEAGVLTPATALGDVIVERLRGAGVEISARKL
;
A
#
# COMPACT_ATOMS: atom_id res chain seq x y z
N MET A 1 5.88 3.90 7.96
CA MET A 1 6.60 2.63 7.68
C MET A 1 6.91 1.98 9.02
N SER A 2 6.48 0.72 9.22
CA SER A 2 6.92 -0.04 10.40
C SER A 2 8.39 -0.41 10.20
N VAL A 3 9.21 -0.19 11.23
CA VAL A 3 10.63 -0.59 11.28
C VAL A 3 10.83 -1.84 12.17
N GLY A 4 9.76 -2.61 12.36
CA GLY A 4 9.72 -3.84 13.16
C GLY A 4 9.52 -3.59 14.66
N ASP A 5 9.48 -4.67 15.45
CA ASP A 5 9.12 -4.64 16.89
C ASP A 5 10.33 -4.87 17.82
N SER A 6 11.54 -4.76 17.29
CA SER A 6 12.78 -4.93 18.06
C SER A 6 13.07 -3.73 18.98
N ARG A 7 13.94 -3.92 19.98
CA ARG A 7 14.42 -2.81 20.84
C ARG A 7 15.13 -1.70 20.05
N LEU A 8 15.72 -2.05 18.90
CA LEU A 8 16.41 -1.11 18.02
C LEU A 8 15.46 -0.34 17.09
N SER A 9 14.20 -0.76 16.98
CA SER A 9 13.22 -0.15 16.09
C SER A 9 13.02 1.35 16.36
N ARG A 10 13.14 1.80 17.61
CA ARG A 10 13.06 3.24 17.92
C ARG A 10 14.22 4.04 17.31
N VAL A 11 15.41 3.46 17.30
CA VAL A 11 16.60 4.07 16.68
C VAL A 11 16.46 4.08 15.16
N TYR A 12 16.04 2.97 14.57
CA TYR A 12 15.77 2.89 13.14
C TYR A 12 14.66 3.87 12.71
N ALA A 13 13.59 3.98 13.49
CA ALA A 13 12.50 4.92 13.24
C ALA A 13 13.01 6.37 13.25
N ALA A 14 13.80 6.73 14.26
CA ALA A 14 14.39 8.06 14.35
C ALA A 14 15.32 8.35 13.16
N GLY A 15 16.14 7.38 12.75
CA GLY A 15 17.01 7.50 11.58
C GLY A 15 16.22 7.70 10.27
N VAL A 16 15.20 6.86 10.03
CA VAL A 16 14.32 6.99 8.85
C VAL A 16 13.59 8.33 8.84
N ALA A 17 13.07 8.76 9.99
CA ALA A 17 12.39 10.04 10.11
C ALA A 17 13.33 11.23 9.82
N ALA A 18 14.56 11.19 10.33
CA ALA A 18 15.57 12.21 10.06
C ALA A 18 15.94 12.28 8.58
N VAL A 19 16.14 11.13 7.91
CA VAL A 19 16.46 11.07 6.48
C VAL A 19 15.31 11.62 5.63
N LEU A 20 14.06 11.17 5.89
CA LEU A 20 12.90 11.65 5.15
C LEU A 20 12.66 13.15 5.38
N GLY A 21 12.80 13.62 6.62
CA GLY A 21 12.71 15.04 6.95
C GLY A 21 13.78 15.87 6.25
N GLY A 22 15.02 15.38 6.23
CA GLY A 22 16.14 16.00 5.51
C GLY A 22 15.90 16.08 4.01
N LEU A 23 15.36 15.02 3.39
CA LEU A 23 14.99 15.00 1.98
C LEU A 23 13.90 16.03 1.66
N VAL A 24 12.84 16.09 2.47
CA VAL A 24 11.75 17.07 2.31
C VAL A 24 12.28 18.50 2.42
N LEU A 25 13.13 18.78 3.42
CA LEU A 25 13.77 20.09 3.57
C LEU A 25 14.67 20.41 2.38
N GLY A 26 15.46 19.44 1.90
CA GLY A 26 16.33 19.58 0.74
C GLY A 26 15.54 19.90 -0.55
N LEU A 27 14.41 19.23 -0.77
CA LEU A 27 13.51 19.50 -1.90
C LEU A 27 12.77 20.85 -1.77
N SER A 28 12.65 21.39 -0.56
CA SER A 28 12.00 22.68 -0.29
C SER A 28 12.93 23.88 -0.55
N VAL A 29 14.24 23.66 -0.54
CA VAL A 29 15.26 24.71 -0.70
C VAL A 29 15.80 24.68 -2.13
N ARG A 30 15.58 25.77 -2.90
CA ARG A 30 15.84 25.82 -4.36
C ARG A 30 17.22 25.31 -4.80
N PRO A 31 18.36 25.71 -4.20
CA PRO A 31 19.67 25.18 -4.59
C PRO A 31 19.82 23.69 -4.34
N ALA A 32 19.33 23.20 -3.18
CA ALA A 32 19.42 21.80 -2.80
C ALA A 32 18.53 20.92 -3.69
N ARG A 33 17.33 21.41 -4.02
CA ARG A 33 16.41 20.76 -4.96
C ARG A 33 17.04 20.51 -6.32
N TYR A 34 17.75 21.50 -6.89
CA TYR A 34 18.40 21.33 -8.21
C TYR A 34 19.44 20.21 -8.22
N VAL A 35 20.18 20.05 -7.12
CA VAL A 35 21.15 18.96 -6.97
C VAL A 35 20.44 17.62 -6.78
N LEU A 36 19.40 17.58 -5.94
CA LEU A 36 18.58 16.39 -5.69
C LEU A 36 17.89 15.88 -6.97
N ASP A 37 17.32 16.78 -7.77
CA ASP A 37 16.63 16.45 -9.03
C ASP A 37 17.58 15.80 -10.05
N ARG A 38 18.90 16.02 -9.97
CA ARG A 38 19.89 15.35 -10.84
C ARG A 38 20.24 13.93 -10.40
N ILE A 39 19.97 13.57 -9.15
CA ILE A 39 20.37 12.31 -8.54
C ILE A 39 19.16 11.36 -8.41
N LEU A 40 17.96 11.93 -8.23
CA LEU A 40 16.72 11.18 -8.15
C LEU A 40 16.33 10.60 -9.53
N PRO A 41 15.62 9.45 -9.58
CA PRO A 41 15.13 8.89 -10.82
C PRO A 41 14.27 9.88 -11.60
N ALA A 42 14.38 9.87 -12.92
CA ALA A 42 13.56 10.73 -13.75
C ALA A 42 12.08 10.30 -13.67
N PRO A 43 11.13 11.24 -13.78
CA PRO A 43 9.71 10.90 -13.84
C PRO A 43 9.44 9.87 -14.95
N GLY A 44 8.78 8.77 -14.59
CA GLY A 44 8.42 7.69 -15.52
C GLY A 44 9.43 6.55 -15.64
N GLU A 45 10.64 6.65 -15.07
CA GLU A 45 11.60 5.52 -15.09
C GLU A 45 11.17 4.36 -14.19
N GLY A 46 10.55 4.67 -13.05
CA GLY A 46 10.12 3.68 -12.07
C GLY A 46 11.28 2.85 -11.48
N PRO A 47 10.99 1.95 -10.54
CA PRO A 47 11.98 1.04 -9.98
C PRO A 47 12.31 -0.09 -10.98
N SER A 48 13.53 -0.62 -10.91
CA SER A 48 13.94 -1.79 -11.70
C SER A 48 13.01 -2.99 -11.47
N GLU A 49 12.88 -3.88 -12.46
CA GLU A 49 12.04 -5.08 -12.33
C GLU A 49 12.42 -5.95 -11.12
N LYS A 50 13.72 -6.04 -10.82
CA LYS A 50 14.21 -6.73 -9.61
C LYS A 50 13.70 -6.05 -8.33
N THR A 51 13.76 -4.73 -8.27
CA THR A 51 13.21 -3.94 -7.15
C THR A 51 11.70 -4.14 -7.03
N GLN A 52 10.98 -4.16 -8.16
CA GLN A 52 9.54 -4.41 -8.19
C GLN A 52 9.20 -5.80 -7.64
N ARG A 53 9.92 -6.84 -8.06
CA ARG A 53 9.70 -8.23 -7.59
C ARG A 53 10.00 -8.41 -6.10
N ASN A 54 11.08 -7.80 -5.64
CA ASN A 54 11.57 -7.96 -4.27
C ASN A 54 10.92 -7.01 -3.27
N GLY A 55 10.21 -5.99 -3.75
CA GLY A 55 9.43 -5.08 -2.92
C GLY A 55 8.28 -5.79 -2.21
N TYR A 56 7.73 -5.12 -1.20
CA TYR A 56 6.54 -5.57 -0.49
C TYR A 56 5.89 -4.37 0.18
N PHE A 57 4.65 -4.53 0.62
CA PHE A 57 4.03 -3.58 1.54
C PHE A 57 3.26 -4.31 2.63
N ALA A 58 3.11 -3.64 3.77
CA ALA A 58 2.24 -4.07 4.85
C ALA A 58 1.65 -2.83 5.53
N MET A 59 0.34 -2.85 5.73
CA MET A 59 -0.42 -1.81 6.40
C MET A 59 -1.20 -2.46 7.55
N ASP A 60 -1.00 -1.95 8.75
CA ASP A 60 -1.80 -2.29 9.92
C ASP A 60 -2.71 -1.09 10.24
N ILE A 61 -4.01 -1.35 10.28
CA ILE A 61 -5.04 -0.36 10.54
C ILE A 61 -5.61 -0.68 11.92
N TYR A 62 -5.55 0.30 12.82
CA TYR A 62 -6.03 0.16 14.20
C TYR A 62 -7.34 0.92 14.35
N THR A 63 -8.30 0.30 15.01
CA THR A 63 -9.59 0.93 15.29
C THR A 63 -10.15 0.55 16.65
N THR A 64 -11.06 1.37 17.15
CA THR A 64 -11.85 1.13 18.35
C THR A 64 -13.32 1.27 17.97
N THR A 65 -14.10 0.23 18.23
CA THR A 65 -15.54 0.22 17.99
C THR A 65 -16.27 1.16 18.95
N THR A 66 -17.54 1.47 18.64
CA THR A 66 -18.41 2.27 19.52
C THR A 66 -18.65 1.62 20.89
N THR A 67 -18.46 0.29 21.01
CA THR A 67 -18.54 -0.45 22.28
C THR A 67 -17.20 -0.50 23.03
N GLY A 68 -16.16 0.17 22.52
CA GLY A 68 -14.82 0.19 23.13
C GLY A 68 -13.93 -1.02 22.78
N ALA A 69 -14.41 -2.00 22.02
CA ALA A 69 -13.58 -3.12 21.59
C ALA A 69 -12.54 -2.66 20.56
N ARG A 70 -11.29 -3.09 20.74
CA ARG A 70 -10.16 -2.73 19.87
C ARG A 70 -9.93 -3.80 18.81
N TYR A 71 -9.67 -3.39 17.59
CA TYR A 71 -9.38 -4.26 16.46
C TYR A 71 -8.16 -3.78 15.70
N THR A 72 -7.51 -4.71 15.02
CA THR A 72 -6.52 -4.42 13.98
C THR A 72 -6.89 -5.18 12.72
N SER A 73 -6.78 -4.51 11.58
CA SER A 73 -6.76 -5.17 10.28
C SER A 73 -5.39 -5.00 9.63
N ARG A 74 -4.98 -6.02 8.88
CA ARG A 74 -3.71 -6.06 8.18
C ARG A 74 -3.96 -6.30 6.70
N VAL A 75 -3.31 -5.48 5.87
CA VAL A 75 -3.25 -5.66 4.42
C VAL A 75 -1.79 -5.71 4.01
N ALA A 76 -1.35 -6.82 3.43
CA ALA A 76 0.04 -7.00 3.00
C ALA A 76 0.14 -7.76 1.69
N ALA A 77 1.13 -7.44 0.86
CA ALA A 77 1.41 -8.18 -0.36
C ALA A 77 2.89 -8.12 -0.75
N GLN A 78 3.31 -9.10 -1.54
CA GLN A 78 4.59 -9.10 -2.24
C GLN A 78 4.49 -8.25 -3.51
N GLY A 79 5.60 -7.63 -3.88
CA GLY A 79 5.68 -6.66 -4.96
C GLY A 79 5.78 -5.24 -4.41
N ASP A 80 6.52 -4.38 -5.12
CA ASP A 80 6.59 -2.98 -4.73
C ASP A 80 5.17 -2.34 -4.76
N PRO A 81 4.88 -1.44 -3.80
CA PRO A 81 3.55 -0.86 -3.65
C PRO A 81 3.13 0.09 -4.78
N GLY A 82 4.06 0.55 -5.63
CA GLY A 82 3.79 1.55 -6.66
C GLY A 82 3.56 0.98 -8.06
N TYR A 83 4.08 -0.22 -8.33
CA TYR A 83 4.00 -0.86 -9.64
C TYR A 83 3.43 -2.27 -9.52
N ARG A 84 4.20 -3.24 -9.03
CA ARG A 84 3.82 -4.66 -9.11
C ARG A 84 2.57 -4.97 -8.29
N ALA A 85 2.52 -4.51 -7.05
CA ALA A 85 1.34 -4.75 -6.21
C ALA A 85 0.10 -4.03 -6.77
N THR A 86 0.26 -2.79 -7.24
CA THR A 86 -0.83 -2.02 -7.87
C THR A 86 -1.38 -2.73 -9.11
N ALA A 87 -0.50 -3.32 -9.93
CA ALA A 87 -0.92 -4.09 -11.10
C ALA A 87 -1.81 -5.30 -10.70
N VAL A 88 -1.49 -5.98 -9.60
CA VAL A 88 -2.34 -7.06 -9.05
C VAL A 88 -3.69 -6.51 -8.59
N LEU A 89 -3.69 -5.40 -7.84
CA LEU A 89 -4.94 -4.76 -7.36
C LEU A 89 -5.87 -4.39 -8.54
N LEU A 90 -5.31 -3.78 -9.59
CA LEU A 90 -6.05 -3.39 -10.79
C LEU A 90 -6.51 -4.61 -11.59
N GLY A 91 -5.64 -5.60 -11.77
CA GLY A 91 -5.95 -6.83 -12.50
C GLY A 91 -7.10 -7.59 -11.86
N GLU A 92 -7.06 -7.82 -10.55
CA GLU A 92 -8.14 -8.52 -9.85
C GLU A 92 -9.43 -7.70 -9.80
N SER A 93 -9.35 -6.37 -9.77
CA SER A 93 -10.52 -5.51 -9.91
C SER A 93 -11.19 -5.68 -11.27
N ALA A 94 -10.40 -5.68 -12.35
CA ALA A 94 -10.92 -5.90 -13.70
C ALA A 94 -11.50 -7.31 -13.88
N LEU A 95 -10.82 -8.34 -13.34
CA LEU A 95 -11.30 -9.71 -13.40
C LEU A 95 -12.61 -9.89 -12.61
N SER A 96 -12.77 -9.22 -11.46
CA SER A 96 -14.04 -9.20 -10.72
C SER A 96 -15.19 -8.70 -11.60
N LEU A 97 -14.98 -7.60 -12.32
CA LEU A 97 -15.99 -6.98 -13.19
C LEU A 97 -16.37 -7.85 -14.41
N VAL A 98 -15.48 -8.73 -14.84
CA VAL A 98 -15.69 -9.56 -16.04
C VAL A 98 -16.21 -10.95 -15.68
N LEU A 99 -15.67 -11.56 -14.62
CA LEU A 99 -15.89 -12.98 -14.32
C LEU A 99 -16.92 -13.23 -13.21
N ASP A 100 -17.20 -12.25 -12.36
CA ASP A 100 -18.01 -12.43 -11.14
C ASP A 100 -19.27 -11.55 -11.14
N ARG A 101 -19.79 -11.17 -12.32
CA ARG A 101 -20.87 -10.18 -12.49
C ARG A 101 -22.14 -10.49 -11.73
N ASP A 102 -22.50 -11.76 -11.62
CA ASP A 102 -23.68 -12.27 -10.90
C ASP A 102 -23.60 -12.07 -9.38
N ARG A 103 -22.40 -11.79 -8.86
CA ARG A 103 -22.12 -11.59 -7.44
C ARG A 103 -21.89 -10.11 -7.08
N LEU A 104 -21.90 -9.22 -8.07
CA LEU A 104 -21.65 -7.79 -7.86
C LEU A 104 -22.94 -7.06 -7.46
N PRO A 105 -22.83 -6.00 -6.64
CA PRO A 105 -23.96 -5.10 -6.38
C PRO A 105 -24.52 -4.48 -7.67
N ASP A 106 -25.83 -4.29 -7.73
CA ASP A 106 -26.52 -3.61 -8.83
C ASP A 106 -26.40 -2.08 -8.68
N GLU A 107 -25.17 -1.57 -8.73
CA GLU A 107 -24.82 -0.17 -8.54
C GLU A 107 -24.12 0.40 -9.78
N ALA A 108 -24.36 1.68 -10.08
CA ALA A 108 -23.80 2.34 -11.26
C ALA A 108 -23.18 3.70 -10.95
N GLY A 109 -22.21 4.11 -11.77
CA GLY A 109 -21.54 5.42 -11.68
C GLY A 109 -20.05 5.30 -11.34
N VAL A 110 -19.51 6.33 -10.68
CA VAL A 110 -18.11 6.37 -10.24
C VAL A 110 -18.05 5.80 -8.84
N LEU A 111 -17.76 4.51 -8.74
CA LEU A 111 -17.80 3.76 -7.50
C LEU A 111 -16.41 3.49 -6.95
N THR A 112 -16.32 3.36 -5.63
CA THR A 112 -15.11 2.83 -4.99
C THR A 112 -15.08 1.31 -5.13
N PRO A 113 -13.90 0.66 -5.07
CA PRO A 113 -13.82 -0.80 -5.11
C PRO A 113 -14.65 -1.49 -4.03
N ALA A 114 -14.74 -0.90 -2.83
CA ALA A 114 -15.56 -1.44 -1.75
C ALA A 114 -17.05 -1.47 -2.11
N THR A 115 -17.55 -0.42 -2.76
CA THR A 115 -18.94 -0.32 -3.20
C THR A 115 -19.22 -1.16 -4.45
N ALA A 116 -18.30 -1.18 -5.41
CA ALA A 116 -18.50 -1.85 -6.70
C ALA A 116 -18.26 -3.37 -6.65
N LEU A 117 -17.32 -3.81 -5.81
CA LEU A 117 -16.82 -5.19 -5.84
C LEU A 117 -17.05 -5.96 -4.53
N GLY A 118 -17.23 -5.25 -3.41
CA GLY A 118 -17.53 -5.85 -2.11
C GLY A 118 -16.57 -6.98 -1.73
N ASP A 119 -17.13 -8.13 -1.35
CA ASP A 119 -16.33 -9.29 -0.93
C ASP A 119 -15.65 -10.03 -2.09
N VAL A 120 -16.13 -9.87 -3.33
CA VAL A 120 -15.55 -10.52 -4.52
C VAL A 120 -14.07 -10.12 -4.66
N ILE A 121 -13.77 -8.82 -4.57
CA ILE A 121 -12.38 -8.37 -4.69
C ILE A 121 -11.52 -8.87 -3.52
N VAL A 122 -12.07 -9.01 -2.32
CA VAL A 122 -11.33 -9.54 -1.16
C VAL A 122 -10.93 -11.00 -1.38
N GLU A 123 -11.85 -11.83 -1.86
CA GLU A 123 -11.59 -13.23 -2.18
C GLU A 123 -10.53 -13.38 -3.28
N ARG A 124 -10.68 -12.62 -4.37
CA ARG A 124 -9.74 -12.65 -5.49
C ARG A 124 -8.33 -12.20 -5.10
N LEU A 125 -8.23 -11.10 -4.35
CA LEU A 125 -6.94 -10.61 -3.86
C LEU A 125 -6.26 -11.61 -2.94
N ARG A 126 -7.01 -12.29 -2.05
CA ARG A 126 -6.46 -13.40 -1.25
C ARG A 126 -5.97 -14.55 -2.13
N GLY A 127 -6.73 -14.90 -3.17
CA GLY A 127 -6.33 -15.89 -4.17
C GLY A 127 -5.05 -15.50 -4.94
N ALA A 128 -4.84 -14.20 -5.15
CA ALA A 128 -3.63 -13.63 -5.75
C ALA A 128 -2.45 -13.46 -4.76
N GLY A 129 -2.59 -13.92 -3.51
CA GLY A 129 -1.53 -13.89 -2.50
C GLY A 129 -1.46 -12.59 -1.68
N VAL A 130 -2.50 -11.75 -1.71
CA VAL A 130 -2.61 -10.59 -0.82
C VAL A 130 -3.17 -11.04 0.54
N GLU A 131 -2.46 -10.73 1.62
CA GLU A 131 -2.98 -10.87 2.97
C GLU A 131 -4.02 -9.79 3.23
N ILE A 132 -5.23 -10.19 3.61
CA ILE A 132 -6.28 -9.31 4.13
C ILE A 132 -6.86 -9.99 5.37
N SER A 133 -6.56 -9.48 6.55
CA SER A 133 -7.00 -10.07 7.82
C SER A 133 -7.51 -9.00 8.80
N ALA A 134 -8.36 -9.42 9.73
CA ALA A 134 -8.82 -8.59 10.84
C ALA A 134 -8.87 -9.45 12.11
N ARG A 135 -8.37 -8.91 13.23
CA ARG A 135 -8.41 -9.57 14.52
C ARG A 135 -8.71 -8.58 15.63
N LYS A 136 -9.36 -9.07 16.69
CA LYS A 136 -9.53 -8.32 17.93
C LYS A 136 -8.17 -8.19 18.62
N LEU A 137 -7.89 -7.03 19.21
CA LEU A 137 -6.70 -6.75 20.02
C LEU A 137 -6.96 -7.06 21.50
#